data_AF-A0A929NFU6-F1
#
_entry.id   AF-A0A929NFU6-F1
#
_cell.length_a   1.000
_cell.length_b   1.000
_cell.length_c   1.000
_cell.angle_alpha   90.00
_cell.angle_beta   90.00
_cell.angle_gamma   90.00
#
_symmetry.space_group_name_H-M   'P 1'
#
loop_
_entity.id
_entity.type
_entity.pdbx_description
1 polymer ?
#
loop_
_entity_poly.entity_id
_entity_poly.type
_entity_poly.pdbx_seq_one_letter_code
_entity_poly.pdbx_strand_id
1 'polypeptide(L)' 'MSDDVQVTKVLDLTGLACPMPVVKVSRGIKEVEVGEVIEAQ' A
#
# COMPACT_ATOMS: atom_id res chain seq x y z
N MET A 1 -14.94 -13.84 10.79
CA MET A 1 -13.79 -13.97 9.87
C MET A 1 -12.86 -12.84 10.27
N SER A 2 -12.00 -13.13 11.25
CA SER A 2 -11.04 -12.16 11.79
C SER A 2 -9.68 -12.73 11.46
N ASP A 3 -9.36 -12.70 10.17
CA ASP A 3 -8.00 -12.92 9.73
C ASP A 3 -7.27 -11.62 10.06
N ASP A 4 -6.43 -11.64 11.10
CA ASP A 4 -5.51 -10.56 11.47
C ASP A 4 -4.52 -10.36 10.29
N VAL A 5 -4.95 -9.59 9.30
CA VAL A 5 -4.10 -9.14 8.22
C VAL A 5 -3.05 -8.22 8.84
N GLN A 6 -1.85 -8.75 9.07
CA GLN A 6 -0.74 -7.94 9.56
C GLN A 6 -0.30 -7.00 8.44
N VAL A 7 -0.70 -5.75 8.58
CA VAL A 7 -0.33 -4.69 7.64
C VAL A 7 1.10 -4.26 7.94
N THR A 8 2.00 -4.53 7.01
CA THR A 8 3.39 -4.08 7.09
C THR A 8 3.49 -2.59 6.81
N LYS A 9 2.66 -2.06 5.91
CA LYS A 9 2.79 -0.68 5.45
C LYS A 9 1.46 -0.06 5.06
N VAL A 10 1.22 1.16 5.53
CA VAL A 10 0.04 1.96 5.14
C VAL A 10 0.49 3.05 4.17
N LEU A 11 -0.18 3.15 3.03
CA LEU A 11 0.03 4.19 2.02
C LEU A 11 -1.22 5.06 1.92
N ASP A 12 -1.10 6.31 2.34
CA ASP A 12 -2.12 7.33 2.10
C ASP A 12 -2.10 7.78 0.63
N LEU A 13 -3.17 7.51 -0.10
CA LEU A 13 -3.37 7.85 -1.49
C LEU A 13 -4.42 8.95 -1.68
N THR A 14 -4.96 9.50 -0.59
CA THR A 14 -6.00 10.52 -0.63
C THR A 14 -5.48 11.85 -1.22
N GLY A 15 -6.34 12.55 -1.96
CA GLY A 15 -6.00 13.86 -2.53
C GLY A 15 -4.94 13.87 -3.65
N LEU A 16 -4.42 12.70 -4.06
CA LEU A 16 -3.42 12.60 -5.12
C LEU A 16 -4.06 12.61 -6.51
N ALA A 17 -3.61 13.52 -7.38
CA ALA A 17 -4.03 13.56 -8.77
C ALA A 17 -3.50 12.34 -9.56
N CYS A 18 -4.26 11.85 -10.53
CA CYS A 18 -3.79 10.82 -11.46
C CYS A 18 -2.54 11.31 -12.21
N PRO A 19 -1.43 10.56 -12.29
CA PRO A 19 -1.25 9.12 -11.97
C PRO A 19 -0.60 8.83 -10.60
N MET A 20 -0.48 9.83 -9.72
CA MET A 20 0.30 9.74 -8.49
C MET A 20 -0.09 8.59 -7.55
N PRO A 21 -1.37 8.20 -7.38
CA PRO A 21 -1.73 7.03 -6.57
C PRO A 21 -1.04 5.75 -7.06
N VAL A 22 -1.05 5.51 -8.37
CA VAL A 22 -0.47 4.31 -8.99
C VAL A 22 1.05 4.31 -8.84
N VAL A 23 1.69 5.46 -9.05
CA VAL A 23 3.14 5.60 -8.89
C VAL A 23 3.55 5.36 -7.43
N LYS A 24 2.78 5.87 -6.46
CA LYS A 24 3.08 5.72 -5.03
C LYS A 24 2.95 4.27 -4.56
N VAL A 25 1.88 3.57 -4.99
CA VAL A 25 1.73 2.13 -4.74
C VAL A 25 2.85 1.33 -5.40
N SER A 26 3.18 1.62 -6.67
CA SER A 26 4.24 0.92 -7.40
C SER A 26 5.63 1.09 -6.76
N ARG A 27 5.88 2.21 -6.10
CA ARG A 27 7.09 2.43 -5.31
C ARG A 27 7.02 1.69 -3.97
N GLY A 28 5.89 1.80 -3.26
CA GLY A 28 5.69 1.13 -1.98
C GLY A 28 5.81 -0.39 -2.07
N ILE A 29 5.34 -1.01 -3.16
CA ILE A 29 5.49 -2.46 -3.41
C ILE A 29 6.95 -2.88 -3.52
N LYS A 30 7.84 -2.02 -4.03
CA LYS A 30 9.29 -2.32 -4.12
C LYS A 30 10.00 -2.22 -2.78
N GLU A 31 9.35 -1.66 -1.77
CA GLU A 31 9.89 -1.43 -0.43
C GLU A 31 9.37 -2.47 0.58
N VAL A 32 8.59 -3.46 0.14
CA VAL A 32 8.07 -4.57 0.96
C VAL A 32 8.49 -5.90 0.37
N GLU A 33 8.57 -6.93 1.21
CA GLU A 33 8.90 -8.29 0.78
C GLU A 33 7.68 -9.04 0.25
N VAL A 34 7.94 -10.12 -0.49
CA VAL A 34 6.88 -10.98 -1.03
C VAL A 34 6.15 -11.66 0.13
N GLY A 35 4.84 -11.43 0.21
CA GLY A 35 3.98 -11.95 1.28
C GLY A 35 3.59 -10.91 2.32
N GLU A 36 4.20 -9.72 2.27
CA GLU A 36 3.81 -8.59 3.12
C GLU A 36 2.58 -7.87 2.57
N VAL A 37 1.80 -7.27 3.47
CA VAL A 37 0.55 -6.59 3.11
C VAL A 37 0.72 -5.08 3.21
N ILE A 38 0.31 -4.40 2.15
CA ILE A 38 0.20 -2.94 2.09
C ILE A 38 -1.27 -2.55 2.17
N GLU A 39 -1.63 -1.70 3.10
CA GLU A 39 -2.94 -1.04 3.19
C GLU A 39 -2.91 0.27 2.41
N ALA A 40 -3.93 0.51 1.59
CA ALA A 40 -4.16 1.78 0.92
C ALA A 40 -5.23 2.57 1.69
N GLN A 41 -4.88 3.76 2.19
CA GLN A 41 -5.81 4.71 2.82
C GLN A 41 -6.18 5.85 1.89
#